data_AF-A0A529ZF12-F1
#
_entry.id   AF-A0A529ZF12-F1
#
_cell.length_a   1.000
_cell.length_b   1.000
_cell.length_c   1.000
_cell.angle_alpha   90.00
_cell.angle_beta   90.00
_cell.angle_gamma   90.00
#
_symmetry.space_group_name_H-M   'P 1'
#
loop_
_entity.id
_entity.type
_entity.pdbx_description
1 polymer ?
#
loop_
_entity_poly.entity_id
_entity_poly.type
_entity_poly.pdbx_seq_one_letter_code
_entity_poly.pdbx_strand_id
1 'polypeptide(L)'
;DMPAGEWHFYGRTPFGQRYSPLDQITPDNVAKLQPAWTYRTGDVKGPDDIGETTYQVTPLKIGDALFICTPHNFAIAIDAASGKEKWRYDPKIKLDNNRQHQTCRGVSYYADAKIAA
;
A
#
# COMPACT_ATOMS: atom_id res chain seq x y z
N ASP A 1 -1.78 8.38 -20.25
CA ASP A 1 -1.28 7.05 -19.85
C ASP A 1 -0.53 7.12 -18.53
N MET A 2 -0.66 6.10 -17.70
CA MET A 2 0.05 6.04 -16.42
C MET A 2 1.51 5.60 -16.66
N PRO A 3 2.50 6.25 -16.03
CA PRO A 3 3.91 5.89 -16.16
C PRO A 3 4.19 4.40 -15.88
N ALA A 4 5.15 3.83 -16.59
CA ALA A 4 5.48 2.41 -16.53
C ALA A 4 5.78 1.92 -15.10
N GLY A 5 6.56 2.70 -14.34
CA GLY A 5 6.96 2.39 -12.97
C GLY A 5 5.98 2.87 -11.89
N GLU A 6 4.73 3.15 -12.23
CA GLU A 6 3.70 3.57 -11.28
C GLU A 6 2.56 2.56 -11.15
N TRP A 7 1.84 2.64 -10.02
CA TRP A 7 0.74 1.76 -9.64
C TRP A 7 -0.34 2.58 -8.94
N HIS A 8 -1.19 3.27 -9.72
CA HIS A 8 -2.16 4.26 -9.21
C HIS A 8 -3.49 3.64 -8.77
N PHE A 9 -3.80 2.43 -9.24
CA PHE A 9 -5.05 1.73 -8.95
C PHE A 9 -4.75 0.40 -8.26
N TYR A 10 -5.74 -0.19 -7.59
CA TYR A 10 -5.60 -1.51 -6.94
C TYR A 10 -5.01 -2.58 -7.89
N GLY A 11 -5.44 -2.59 -9.16
CA GLY A 11 -4.92 -3.47 -10.21
C GLY A 11 -3.92 -2.79 -11.17
N ARG A 12 -3.14 -1.81 -10.68
CA ARG A 12 -2.21 -0.94 -11.41
C ARG A 12 -2.88 0.12 -12.28
N THR A 13 -3.71 -0.31 -13.24
CA THR A 13 -4.46 0.56 -14.18
C THR A 13 -5.97 0.44 -13.94
N PRO A 14 -6.81 1.31 -14.56
CA PRO A 14 -8.27 1.17 -14.50
C PRO A 14 -8.80 -0.17 -15.05
N PHE A 15 -8.02 -0.85 -15.92
CA PHE A 15 -8.38 -2.16 -16.46
C PHE A 15 -8.22 -3.31 -15.45
N GLY A 16 -7.52 -3.09 -14.33
CA GLY A 16 -7.40 -4.08 -13.27
C GLY A 16 -6.54 -5.32 -13.59
N GLN A 17 -5.76 -5.30 -14.67
CA GLN A 17 -5.04 -6.47 -15.18
C GLN A 17 -3.86 -6.91 -14.32
N ARG A 18 -3.36 -6.06 -13.40
CA ARG A 18 -2.15 -6.31 -12.59
C ARG A 18 -0.89 -6.59 -13.42
N TYR A 19 -0.85 -6.14 -14.67
CA TYR A 19 0.30 -6.29 -15.56
C TYR A 19 1.27 -5.11 -15.42
N SER A 20 2.57 -5.37 -15.22
CA SER A 20 3.65 -4.37 -15.23
C SER A 20 4.42 -4.43 -16.56
N PRO A 21 4.72 -3.29 -17.22
CA PRO A 21 5.55 -3.24 -18.41
C PRO A 21 7.05 -3.18 -18.09
N LEU A 22 7.45 -3.14 -16.81
CA LEU A 22 8.85 -3.14 -16.41
C LEU A 22 9.48 -4.52 -16.68
N ASP A 23 10.71 -4.51 -17.17
CA ASP A 23 11.45 -5.70 -17.63
C ASP A 23 12.86 -5.82 -17.01
N GLN A 24 13.22 -4.94 -16.07
CA GLN A 24 14.53 -5.01 -15.40
C GLN A 24 14.74 -6.34 -14.65
N ILE A 25 13.68 -6.87 -14.03
CA ILE A 25 13.69 -8.18 -13.37
C ILE A 25 13.07 -9.19 -14.34
N THR A 26 13.84 -10.21 -14.69
CA THR A 26 13.49 -11.24 -15.67
C THR A 26 13.64 -12.64 -15.06
N PRO A 27 13.09 -13.71 -15.69
CA PRO A 27 13.34 -15.08 -15.25
C PRO A 27 14.84 -15.44 -15.12
N ASP A 28 15.69 -14.84 -15.96
CA ASP A 28 17.14 -15.12 -15.97
C ASP A 28 17.89 -14.48 -14.79
N ASN A 29 17.33 -13.42 -14.17
CA ASN A 29 18.01 -12.68 -13.11
C ASN A 29 17.28 -12.65 -11.76
N VAL A 30 16.04 -13.16 -11.68
CA VAL A 30 15.20 -13.14 -10.46
C VAL A 30 15.88 -13.80 -9.27
N ALA A 31 16.74 -14.80 -9.51
CA ALA A 31 17.51 -15.48 -8.47
C ALA A 31 18.51 -14.57 -7.72
N LYS A 32 18.79 -13.37 -8.23
CA LYS A 32 19.71 -12.39 -7.64
C LYS A 32 19.02 -11.39 -6.71
N LEU A 33 17.68 -11.43 -6.60
CA LEU A 33 16.95 -10.48 -5.77
C LEU A 33 17.30 -10.64 -4.30
N GLN A 34 17.43 -9.49 -3.63
CA GLN A 34 17.66 -9.40 -2.19
C GLN A 34 16.68 -8.37 -1.60
N PRO A 35 16.28 -8.54 -0.32
CA PRO A 35 15.51 -7.52 0.36
C PRO A 35 16.28 -6.18 0.39
N ALA A 36 15.70 -5.13 -0.22
CA ALA A 36 16.30 -3.80 -0.19
C ALA A 36 16.07 -3.10 1.15
N TRP A 37 14.87 -3.24 1.71
CA TRP A 37 14.47 -2.72 3.01
C TRP A 37 13.23 -3.46 3.52
N THR A 38 12.92 -3.30 4.81
CA THR A 38 11.66 -3.75 5.41
C THR A 38 11.03 -2.61 6.17
N TYR A 39 9.69 -2.55 6.14
CA TYR A 39 8.93 -1.57 6.89
C TYR A 39 7.98 -2.29 7.86
N ARG A 40 8.01 -1.87 9.13
CA ARG A 40 7.12 -2.36 10.18
C ARG A 40 6.02 -1.32 10.38
N THR A 41 4.78 -1.64 10.03
CA THR A 41 3.64 -0.72 10.17
C THR A 41 3.38 -0.30 11.61
N GLY A 42 3.80 -1.13 12.57
CA GLY A 42 3.45 -0.98 13.99
C GLY A 42 1.97 -1.28 14.29
N ASP A 43 1.18 -1.60 13.27
CA ASP A 43 -0.19 -2.06 13.43
C ASP A 43 -0.17 -3.54 13.81
N VAL A 44 -0.50 -3.81 15.08
CA VAL A 44 -0.56 -5.14 15.67
C VAL A 44 -1.95 -5.36 16.24
N LYS A 45 -2.44 -6.60 16.13
CA LYS A 45 -3.73 -6.98 16.70
C LYS A 45 -3.74 -6.74 18.21
N GLY A 46 -4.69 -5.94 18.69
CA GLY A 46 -4.96 -5.70 20.09
C GLY A 46 -5.79 -6.82 20.75
N PRO A 47 -5.86 -6.84 22.09
CA PRO A 47 -6.67 -7.81 22.85
C PRO A 47 -8.17 -7.65 22.57
N ASP A 48 -8.61 -6.41 22.34
CA ASP A 48 -10.02 -6.06 22.12
C ASP A 48 -10.40 -6.02 20.63
N ASP A 49 -9.45 -6.32 19.73
CA ASP A 49 -9.73 -6.44 18.30
C ASP A 49 -10.60 -7.66 18.02
N ILE A 50 -11.51 -7.48 17.07
CA ILE A 50 -12.31 -8.56 16.51
C ILE A 50 -11.44 -9.72 16.02
N GLY A 51 -12.01 -10.92 16.06
CA GLY A 51 -11.27 -12.17 15.81
C GLY A 51 -10.53 -12.16 14.47
N GLU A 52 -11.21 -11.74 13.39
CA GLU A 52 -10.59 -11.66 12.07
C GLU A 52 -9.93 -10.30 11.84
N THR A 53 -8.61 -10.27 12.02
CA THR A 53 -7.75 -9.14 11.65
C THR A 53 -6.85 -9.57 10.50
N THR A 54 -7.02 -8.97 9.31
CA THR A 54 -6.30 -9.39 8.10
C THR A 54 -5.68 -8.22 7.36
N TYR A 55 -4.44 -8.41 6.90
CA TYR A 55 -3.70 -7.41 6.15
C TYR A 55 -3.63 -7.80 4.67
N GLN A 56 -4.49 -7.17 3.84
CA GLN A 56 -4.72 -7.54 2.44
C GLN A 56 -4.40 -6.38 1.48
N VAL A 57 -3.53 -5.46 1.89
CA VAL A 57 -3.22 -4.27 1.10
C VAL A 57 -2.51 -4.63 -0.21
N THR A 58 -2.93 -4.02 -1.31
CA THR A 58 -2.04 -3.79 -2.47
C THR A 58 -1.53 -2.35 -2.39
N PRO A 59 -0.24 -2.09 -2.16
CA PRO A 59 0.30 -0.73 -2.11
C PRO A 59 0.09 0.01 -3.43
N LEU A 60 -0.18 1.32 -3.36
CA LEU A 60 -0.04 2.19 -4.53
C LEU A 60 1.39 2.72 -4.60
N LYS A 61 1.95 2.84 -5.81
CA LYS A 61 3.26 3.47 -6.06
C LYS A 61 3.03 4.70 -6.93
N ILE A 62 3.29 5.89 -6.37
CA ILE A 62 3.04 7.19 -7.03
C ILE A 62 4.23 8.09 -6.73
N GLY A 63 4.91 8.58 -7.77
CA GLY A 63 6.14 9.34 -7.61
C GLY A 63 7.20 8.53 -6.84
N ASP A 64 7.72 9.11 -5.77
CA ASP A 64 8.74 8.54 -4.89
C ASP A 64 8.16 7.74 -3.70
N ALA A 65 6.83 7.60 -3.61
CA ALA A 65 6.16 7.07 -2.43
C ALA A 65 5.35 5.81 -2.71
N LEU A 66 5.31 4.93 -1.70
CA LEU A 66 4.34 3.86 -1.53
C LEU A 66 3.26 4.31 -0.56
N PHE A 67 2.00 4.04 -0.89
CA PHE A 67 0.85 4.32 -0.03
C PHE A 67 0.16 3.02 0.36
N ILE A 68 -0.03 2.83 1.67
CA ILE A 68 -0.67 1.66 2.25
C ILE A 68 -1.76 2.10 3.24
N CYS A 69 -2.70 1.19 3.51
CA CYS A 69 -3.50 1.23 4.73
C CYS A 69 -3.13 0.07 5.66
N THR A 70 -3.69 0.00 6.86
CA THR A 70 -3.49 -1.13 7.79
C THR A 70 -4.84 -1.59 8.39
N PRO A 71 -4.93 -2.75 9.07
CA PRO A 71 -6.17 -3.23 9.68
C PRO A 71 -6.90 -2.22 10.59
N HIS A 72 -6.16 -1.41 11.37
CA HIS A 72 -6.72 -0.31 12.18
C HIS A 72 -7.02 0.98 11.40
N ASN A 73 -6.99 0.92 10.06
CA ASN A 73 -7.20 2.04 9.14
C ASN A 73 -6.14 3.14 9.21
N PHE A 74 -4.90 2.83 9.63
CA PHE A 74 -3.82 3.81 9.45
C PHE A 74 -3.61 4.01 7.95
N ALA A 75 -3.46 5.25 7.49
CA ALA A 75 -2.97 5.55 6.15
C ALA A 75 -1.50 5.97 6.29
N ILE A 76 -0.62 5.38 5.48
CA ILE A 76 0.83 5.56 5.63
C ILE A 76 1.44 5.79 4.26
N ALA A 77 2.26 6.82 4.13
CA ALA A 77 3.17 7.00 3.01
C ALA A 77 4.59 6.62 3.41
N ILE A 78 5.26 5.88 2.54
CA ILE A 78 6.61 5.35 2.74
C ILE A 78 7.44 5.78 1.53
N ASP A 79 8.67 6.24 1.74
CA ASP A 79 9.63 6.48 0.68
C ASP A 79 9.99 5.16 0.00
N ALA A 80 9.73 5.05 -1.31
CA ALA A 80 9.83 3.79 -2.04
C ALA A 80 11.28 3.29 -2.16
N ALA A 81 12.27 4.20 -2.14
CA ALA A 81 13.68 3.85 -2.30
C ALA A 81 14.31 3.37 -0.98
N SER A 82 13.98 4.03 0.13
CA SER A 82 14.63 3.81 1.43
C SER A 82 13.78 3.05 2.45
N GLY A 83 12.46 2.94 2.24
CA GLY A 83 11.54 2.34 3.21
C GLY A 83 11.22 3.21 4.42
N LYS A 84 11.67 4.48 4.44
CA LYS A 84 11.39 5.42 5.54
C LYS A 84 9.94 5.91 5.49
N GLU A 85 9.27 5.95 6.64
CA GLU A 85 7.94 6.57 6.75
C GLU A 85 8.04 8.06 6.41
N LYS A 86 7.24 8.53 5.44
CA LYS A 86 7.11 9.95 5.10
C LYS A 86 6.08 10.62 6.01
N TRP A 87 4.94 9.96 6.18
CA TRP A 87 3.88 10.39 7.09
C TRP A 87 2.95 9.23 7.42
N ARG A 88 2.19 9.41 8.51
CA ARG A 88 1.11 8.53 8.95
C ARG A 88 -0.09 9.34 9.37
N TYR A 89 -1.27 8.84 9.02
CA TYR A 89 -2.53 9.27 9.56
C TYR A 89 -3.17 8.11 10.32
N ASP A 90 -3.40 8.31 11.61
CA ASP A 90 -4.17 7.40 12.47
C ASP A 90 -5.54 8.04 12.75
N PRO A 91 -6.63 7.48 12.19
CA PRO A 91 -7.98 8.01 12.40
C PRO A 91 -8.53 7.76 13.82
N LYS A 92 -7.83 7.00 14.68
CA LYS A 92 -8.26 6.65 16.06
C LYS A 92 -9.68 6.09 16.10
N ILE A 93 -9.95 5.17 15.18
CA ILE A 93 -11.27 4.55 15.01
C ILE A 93 -11.60 3.76 16.26
N LYS A 94 -12.78 4.05 16.84
CA LYS A 94 -13.27 3.27 17.98
C LYS A 94 -13.50 1.83 17.55
N LEU A 95 -13.13 0.91 18.44
CA LEU A 95 -13.44 -0.50 18.27
C LEU A 95 -14.95 -0.69 18.23
N ASP A 96 -15.39 -1.55 17.31
CA ASP A 96 -16.78 -1.91 17.12
C ASP A 96 -16.87 -3.42 16.97
N ASN A 97 -17.38 -4.08 18.01
CA ASN A 97 -17.49 -5.54 18.08
C ASN A 97 -18.53 -6.09 17.09
N ASN A 98 -19.33 -5.24 16.43
CA ASN A 98 -20.21 -5.66 15.35
C ASN A 98 -19.48 -5.81 14.01
N ARG A 99 -18.22 -5.38 13.91
CA ARG A 99 -17.42 -5.66 12.71
C ARG A 99 -17.15 -7.16 12.61
N GLN A 100 -17.36 -7.71 11.43
CA GLN A 100 -16.96 -9.09 11.12
C GLN A 100 -15.48 -9.19 10.76
N HIS A 101 -14.93 -8.18 10.08
CA HIS A 101 -13.56 -8.19 9.56
C HIS A 101 -12.85 -6.85 9.80
N GLN A 102 -11.65 -6.90 10.39
CA GLN A 102 -10.74 -5.77 10.55
C GLN A 102 -9.69 -5.91 9.45
N THR A 103 -10.04 -5.41 8.26
CA THR A 103 -9.27 -5.63 7.03
C THR A 103 -9.02 -4.33 6.31
N CYS A 104 -7.75 -4.07 6.00
CA CYS A 104 -7.39 -3.12 4.94
C CYS A 104 -7.11 -3.88 3.64
N ARG A 105 -7.77 -3.46 2.55
CA ARG A 105 -7.54 -4.00 1.19
C ARG A 105 -6.78 -3.04 0.28
N GLY A 106 -6.72 -1.76 0.61
CA GLY A 106 -6.04 -0.77 -0.21
C GLY A 106 -6.55 0.64 0.01
N VAL A 107 -5.85 1.58 -0.62
CA VAL A 107 -6.27 2.98 -0.75
C VAL A 107 -6.54 3.30 -2.22
N SER A 108 -7.17 4.44 -2.49
CA SER A 108 -7.38 4.96 -3.84
C SER A 108 -6.72 6.32 -3.99
N TYR A 109 -6.31 6.64 -5.21
CA TYR A 109 -5.63 7.89 -5.52
C TYR A 109 -6.46 8.73 -6.48
N TYR A 110 -6.46 10.04 -6.24
CA TYR A 110 -6.99 11.03 -7.14
C TYR A 110 -5.96 12.16 -7.26
N ALA A 111 -5.53 12.43 -8.50
CA ALA A 111 -4.70 13.58 -8.81
C ALA A 111 -5.63 14.75 -9.14
N ASP A 112 -5.64 15.80 -8.31
CA ASP A 112 -6.28 17.05 -8.69
C ASP A 112 -5.44 17.72 -9.80
N ALA A 113 -6.05 17.87 -10.98
CA ALA A 113 -5.43 18.50 -12.14
C ALA A 113 -4.96 19.95 -11.87
N LYS A 114 -5.46 20.60 -10.82
CA LYS A 114 -5.08 21.96 -10.43
C LYS A 114 -3.86 22.04 -9.51
N ILE A 115 -3.48 20.94 -8.86
CA ILE A 115 -2.35 20.88 -7.92
C ILE A 115 -1.12 20.24 -8.58
N ALA A 116 -1.31 19.48 -9.66
CA ALA A 116 -0.28 18.74 -10.37
C ALA A 116 0.46 19.55 -11.48
N ALA A 117 0.15 20.83 -11.65
CA ALA A 117 0.81 21.77 -12.58
C ALA A 117 1.63 22.80 -11.80
#